data_AF-A0A8S3RNF9-F1
#
_entry.id   AF-A0A8S3RNF9-F1
#
_cell.length_a   1.000
_cell.length_b   1.000
_cell.length_c   1.000
_cell.angle_alpha   90.00
_cell.angle_beta   90.00
_cell.angle_gamma   90.00
#
_symmetry.space_group_name_H-M   'P 1'
#
loop_
_entity.id
_entity.type
_entity.pdbx_description
1 polymer ?
#
loop_
_entity_poly.entity_id
_entity_poly.type
_entity_poly.pdbx_seq_one_letter_code
_entity_poly.pdbx_strand_id
1 'polypeptide(L)'
;MDNQLLKMNLYFMRCEEYQKKYDADSKKNFVLKMSNKMKSGERISHDDLQTMIHLVRSPREFDLCVDMARSYQTAKVNSSENSKVCSPVNHQLATVQSPVNIQTRAEHQSTMFLSPKIHQTSKVHAPVNHHQTSKVSAFSNHQTVKDNTSITDEAGNVPINPTKYQNSKMDIGSQFMRMLHHFKKAYIAIMFMEDRSTMRNFLYNNSVIDVYMDLLFKTGEYEKVVRTYEEIDYFNEQKLTNHMTLVMAALYNLNTQEALEKAVEIIRDKYLQDITVTPPKARAFAAALALRQV
;
A
#
# COMPACT_ATOMS: atom_id res chain seq x y z
N MET A 1 -1.73 0.77 -13.17
CA MET A 1 -2.43 -0.53 -13.08
C MET A 1 -1.56 -1.69 -13.54
N ASP A 2 -0.78 -1.53 -14.62
CA ASP A 2 -0.01 -2.61 -15.24
C ASP A 2 1.00 -3.30 -14.31
N ASN A 3 1.59 -2.57 -13.37
CA ASN A 3 2.52 -3.14 -12.38
C ASN A 3 1.82 -4.08 -11.37
N GLN A 4 0.58 -3.79 -10.96
CA GLN A 4 -0.15 -4.65 -10.03
C GLN A 4 -0.66 -5.92 -10.69
N LEU A 5 -1.11 -5.82 -11.95
CA LEU A 5 -1.46 -6.99 -12.76
C LEU A 5 -0.23 -7.90 -12.93
N LEU A 6 0.93 -7.32 -13.24
CA LEU A 6 2.19 -8.06 -13.35
C LEU A 6 2.55 -8.79 -12.05
N LYS A 7 2.50 -8.11 -10.90
CA LYS A 7 2.79 -8.74 -9.61
C LYS A 7 1.78 -9.84 -9.24
N MET A 8 0.53 -9.71 -9.67
CA MET A 8 -0.49 -10.75 -9.47
C MET A 8 -0.22 -11.97 -10.36
N ASN A 9 0.14 -11.74 -11.62
CA ASN A 9 0.57 -12.82 -12.52
C ASN A 9 1.81 -13.54 -11.98
N LEU A 10 2.77 -12.80 -11.41
CA LEU A 10 3.94 -13.39 -10.76
C LEU A 10 3.56 -14.26 -9.56
N TYR A 11 2.57 -13.86 -8.76
CA TYR A 11 2.02 -14.69 -7.69
C TYR A 11 1.43 -15.99 -8.24
N PHE A 12 0.60 -15.92 -9.28
CA PHE A 12 0.00 -17.13 -9.88
C PHE A 12 1.04 -18.07 -10.51
N MET A 13 2.04 -17.53 -11.22
CA MET A 13 3.14 -18.35 -11.75
C MET A 13 3.86 -19.11 -10.63
N ARG A 14 4.10 -18.47 -9.47
CA ARG A 14 4.68 -19.16 -8.31
C ARG A 14 3.75 -20.22 -7.73
N CYS A 15 2.44 -19.96 -7.65
CA CYS A 15 1.48 -20.97 -7.23
C CYS A 15 1.56 -22.21 -8.16
N GLU A 16 1.64 -22.00 -9.47
CA GLU A 16 1.80 -23.10 -10.43
C GLU A 16 3.13 -23.85 -10.27
N GLU A 17 4.24 -23.15 -10.04
CA GLU A 17 5.54 -23.78 -9.76
C GLU A 17 5.51 -24.65 -8.50
N TYR A 18 4.89 -24.16 -7.42
CA TYR A 18 4.72 -24.95 -6.19
C TYR A 18 3.86 -26.19 -6.46
N GLN A 19 2.81 -26.06 -7.25
CA GLN A 19 1.99 -27.22 -7.59
C GLN A 19 2.70 -28.27 -8.42
N LYS A 20 3.58 -27.87 -9.34
CA LYS A 20 4.40 -28.83 -10.08
C LYS A 20 5.35 -29.61 -9.18
N LYS A 21 5.79 -29.01 -8.06
CA LYS A 21 6.67 -29.66 -7.07
C LYS A 21 5.93 -30.57 -6.10
N TYR A 22 4.64 -30.31 -5.86
CA TYR A 22 3.81 -31.08 -4.94
C TYR A 22 2.75 -31.84 -5.72
N ASP A 23 2.98 -33.13 -5.94
CA ASP A 23 1.92 -34.02 -6.43
C ASP A 23 0.71 -34.02 -5.46
N ALA A 24 -0.41 -34.62 -5.89
CA ALA A 24 -1.65 -34.61 -5.12
C ALA A 24 -1.50 -35.23 -3.72
N ASP A 25 -0.74 -36.30 -3.58
CA ASP A 25 -0.54 -37.00 -2.30
C ASP A 25 0.42 -36.21 -1.40
N SER A 26 1.51 -35.68 -1.95
CA SER A 26 2.45 -34.79 -1.30
C SER A 26 1.75 -33.53 -0.76
N LYS A 27 0.87 -32.92 -1.56
CA LYS A 27 0.04 -31.78 -1.12
C LYS A 27 -0.88 -32.20 0.03
N LYS A 28 -1.62 -33.31 -0.11
CA LYS A 28 -2.56 -33.79 0.91
C LYS A 28 -1.85 -34.07 2.24
N ASN A 29 -0.70 -34.72 2.17
CA ASN A 29 0.16 -35.01 3.33
C ASN A 29 0.68 -33.72 3.97
N PHE A 30 1.08 -32.73 3.18
CA PHE A 30 1.51 -31.43 3.69
C PHE A 30 0.36 -30.71 4.42
N VAL A 31 -0.83 -30.63 3.81
CA VAL A 31 -2.00 -30.00 4.43
C VAL A 31 -2.40 -30.72 5.74
N LEU A 32 -2.38 -32.05 5.74
CA LEU A 32 -2.65 -32.84 6.95
C LEU A 32 -1.61 -32.57 8.05
N LYS A 33 -0.33 -32.53 7.68
CA LYS A 33 0.77 -32.17 8.59
C LYS A 33 0.53 -30.79 9.21
N MET A 34 0.20 -29.79 8.41
CA MET A 34 -0.08 -28.43 8.91
C MET A 34 -1.30 -28.37 9.82
N SER A 35 -2.37 -29.10 9.50
CA SER A 35 -3.54 -29.21 10.37
C SER A 35 -3.18 -29.81 11.73
N ASN A 36 -2.35 -30.86 11.75
CA ASN A 36 -1.89 -31.48 12.99
C ASN A 36 -1.00 -30.54 13.81
N LYS A 37 -0.08 -29.80 13.16
CA LYS A 37 0.72 -28.76 13.83
C LYS A 37 -0.16 -27.70 14.51
N MET A 38 -1.18 -27.22 13.80
CA MET A 38 -2.11 -26.23 14.36
C MET A 38 -2.89 -26.78 15.57
N LYS A 39 -3.30 -28.06 15.53
CA LYS A 39 -4.00 -28.72 16.66
C LYS A 39 -3.09 -28.95 17.86
N SER A 40 -1.82 -29.26 17.65
CA SER A 40 -0.85 -29.49 18.73
C SER A 40 -0.28 -28.18 19.31
N GLY A 41 -0.58 -27.03 18.70
CA GLY A 41 0.03 -25.75 19.07
C GLY A 41 1.51 -25.64 18.69
N GLU A 42 1.98 -26.49 17.75
CA GLU A 42 3.35 -26.39 17.24
C GLU A 42 3.54 -25.07 16.48
N ARG A 43 4.72 -24.46 16.66
CA ARG A 43 5.06 -23.21 15.96
C ARG A 43 5.06 -23.42 14.45
N ILE A 44 4.30 -22.58 13.76
CA ILE A 44 4.34 -22.49 12.29
C ILE A 44 5.60 -21.76 11.86
N SER A 45 6.39 -22.39 10.99
CA SER A 45 7.58 -21.77 10.41
C SER A 45 7.23 -20.83 9.25
N HIS A 46 8.17 -19.98 8.85
CA HIS A 46 8.00 -19.13 7.67
C HIS A 46 7.74 -19.95 6.41
N ASP A 47 8.49 -21.04 6.21
CA ASP A 47 8.39 -21.87 5.00
C ASP A 47 7.12 -22.72 4.99
N ASP A 48 6.63 -23.14 6.17
CA ASP A 48 5.33 -23.80 6.33
C ASP A 48 4.21 -22.86 5.82
N LEU A 49 4.18 -21.62 6.31
CA LEU A 49 3.17 -20.64 5.90
C LEU A 49 3.31 -20.25 4.42
N GLN A 50 4.53 -19.99 3.95
CA GLN A 50 4.79 -19.64 2.56
C GLN A 50 4.34 -20.76 1.62
N THR A 51 4.66 -22.01 1.94
CA THR A 51 4.23 -23.17 1.14
C THR A 51 2.72 -23.29 1.13
N MET A 52 2.07 -23.14 2.29
CA MET A 52 0.61 -23.19 2.39
C MET A 52 -0.05 -22.14 1.51
N ILE A 53 0.40 -20.87 1.55
CA ILE A 53 -0.16 -19.77 0.74
C ILE A 53 -0.17 -20.08 -0.77
N HIS A 54 0.83 -20.82 -1.27
CA HIS A 54 0.90 -21.19 -2.70
C HIS A 54 0.12 -22.46 -3.04
N LEU A 55 -0.14 -23.35 -2.08
CA LEU A 55 -0.83 -24.62 -2.30
C LEU A 55 -2.35 -24.54 -2.10
N VAL A 56 -2.85 -23.48 -1.43
CA VAL A 56 -4.29 -23.28 -1.16
C VAL A 56 -5.10 -23.24 -2.45
N ARG A 57 -6.13 -24.08 -2.54
CA ARG A 57 -7.07 -24.17 -3.67
C ARG A 57 -8.53 -24.32 -3.25
N SER A 58 -8.78 -24.87 -2.07
CA SER A 58 -10.15 -25.05 -1.55
C SER A 58 -10.46 -24.07 -0.41
N PRO A 59 -11.75 -23.79 -0.14
CA PRO A 59 -12.15 -22.99 1.01
C PRO A 59 -11.61 -23.52 2.35
N ARG A 60 -11.58 -24.85 2.54
CA ARG A 60 -11.04 -25.46 3.77
C ARG A 60 -9.55 -25.23 3.94
N GLU A 61 -8.78 -25.34 2.86
CA GLU A 61 -7.34 -25.04 2.88
C GLU A 61 -7.09 -23.56 3.14
N PHE A 62 -7.94 -22.70 2.58
CA PHE A 62 -7.88 -21.26 2.80
C PHE A 62 -8.07 -20.91 4.28
N ASP A 63 -9.08 -21.47 4.93
CA ASP A 63 -9.33 -21.23 6.36
C ASP A 63 -8.14 -21.68 7.22
N LEU A 64 -7.58 -22.87 6.94
CA LEU A 64 -6.36 -23.34 7.59
C LEU A 64 -5.18 -22.39 7.38
N CYS A 65 -5.00 -21.86 6.17
CA CYS A 65 -3.93 -20.91 5.88
C CYS A 65 -4.11 -19.59 6.64
N VAL A 66 -5.34 -19.12 6.81
CA VAL A 66 -5.66 -17.92 7.61
C VAL A 66 -5.29 -18.15 9.07
N ASP A 67 -5.66 -19.29 9.65
CA ASP A 67 -5.32 -19.63 11.03
C ASP A 67 -3.81 -19.79 11.22
N MET A 68 -3.12 -20.39 10.25
CA MET A 68 -1.65 -20.46 10.23
C MET A 68 -1.01 -19.08 10.20
N ALA A 69 -1.54 -18.13 9.42
CA ALA A 69 -1.03 -16.76 9.36
C ALA A 69 -1.15 -16.05 10.71
N ARG A 70 -2.28 -16.23 11.43
CA ARG A 70 -2.45 -15.74 12.80
C ARG A 70 -1.44 -16.34 13.75
N SER A 71 -1.36 -17.68 13.80
CA SER A 71 -0.43 -18.40 14.68
C SER A 71 1.03 -18.01 14.44
N TYR A 72 1.45 -17.92 13.18
CA TYR A 72 2.80 -17.48 12.79
C TYR A 72 3.13 -16.10 13.36
N GLN A 73 2.20 -15.15 13.23
CA GLN A 73 2.45 -13.78 13.63
C GLN A 73 2.40 -13.61 15.16
N THR A 74 1.47 -14.25 15.86
CA THR A 74 1.43 -14.27 17.33
C THR A 74 2.73 -14.82 17.91
N ALA A 75 3.25 -15.93 17.35
CA ALA A 75 4.52 -16.50 17.80
C ALA A 75 5.69 -15.53 17.57
N LYS A 76 5.69 -14.79 16.46
CA LYS A 76 6.74 -13.81 16.14
C LYS A 76 6.74 -12.62 17.10
N VAL A 77 5.57 -12.09 17.47
CA VAL A 77 5.43 -11.01 18.45
C VAL A 77 5.95 -11.47 19.82
N ASN A 78 5.49 -12.61 20.32
CA ASN A 78 5.92 -13.17 21.61
C ASN A 78 7.43 -13.43 21.67
N SER A 79 8.04 -13.86 20.56
CA SER A 79 9.49 -14.06 20.45
C SER A 79 10.26 -12.74 20.66
N SER A 80 9.71 -11.64 20.14
CA SER A 80 10.37 -10.33 20.18
C SER A 80 10.28 -9.64 21.55
N GLU A 81 9.20 -9.88 22.29
CA GLU A 81 9.03 -9.33 23.65
C GLU A 81 9.96 -10.02 24.65
N ASN A 82 10.09 -11.34 24.60
CA ASN A 82 10.98 -12.10 25.47
C ASN A 82 12.47 -11.72 25.27
N SER A 83 12.87 -11.29 24.06
CA SER A 83 14.24 -10.80 23.83
C SER A 83 14.56 -9.44 24.44
N LYS A 84 13.54 -8.62 24.77
CA LYS A 84 13.74 -7.27 25.33
C LYS A 84 13.89 -7.26 26.86
N VAL A 85 13.51 -8.35 27.54
CA VAL A 85 13.51 -8.43 29.02
C VAL A 85 14.88 -8.89 29.58
N CYS A 86 15.82 -9.29 28.74
CA CYS A 86 17.14 -9.82 29.16
C CYS A 86 18.33 -8.84 29.01
N SER A 87 18.11 -7.53 29.06
CA SER A 87 19.21 -6.59 29.31
C SER A 87 19.34 -6.33 30.82
N PRO A 88 20.43 -6.74 31.49
CA PRO A 88 20.64 -6.38 32.89
C PRO A 88 20.85 -4.87 32.97
N VAL A 89 19.87 -4.18 33.54
CA VAL A 89 20.03 -2.80 33.99
C VAL A 89 21.01 -2.85 35.17
N ASN A 90 22.26 -2.41 34.93
CA ASN A 90 23.17 -2.04 36.00
C ASN A 90 22.51 -0.92 36.81
N HIS A 91 21.93 -1.26 37.95
CA HIS A 91 21.55 -0.29 38.97
C HIS A 91 22.83 0.29 39.59
N GLN A 92 23.31 1.42 39.05
CA GLN A 92 24.02 2.38 39.89
C GLN A 92 22.97 3.22 40.61
N LEU A 93 22.89 2.99 41.93
CA LEU A 93 22.26 3.86 42.90
C LEU A 93 22.85 5.27 42.77
N ALA A 94 22.02 6.25 42.38
CA ALA A 94 22.30 7.66 42.60
C ALA A 94 21.05 8.29 43.20
N THR A 95 21.09 8.39 44.52
CA THR A 95 20.15 9.11 45.39
C THR A 95 20.30 10.61 45.13
N VAL A 96 19.29 11.27 44.55
CA VAL A 96 19.19 12.75 44.61
C VAL A 96 17.72 13.15 44.81
N GLN A 97 17.56 14.01 45.81
CA GLN A 97 16.34 14.55 46.38
C GLN A 97 15.58 15.47 45.39
N SER A 98 14.25 15.39 45.38
CA SER A 98 13.37 16.52 45.03
C SER A 98 13.03 17.27 46.33
N PRO A 99 12.73 18.58 46.33
CA PRO A 99 11.37 19.02 45.97
C PRO A 99 11.23 20.46 45.44
N VAL A 100 10.36 20.75 44.48
CA VAL A 100 9.63 22.05 44.43
C VAL A 100 8.26 21.89 43.75
N ASN A 101 7.22 22.00 44.59
CA ASN A 101 6.01 22.83 44.48
C ASN A 101 5.49 23.27 43.09
N ILE A 102 4.27 22.88 42.72
CA ILE A 102 3.43 23.60 41.75
C ILE A 102 2.02 23.75 42.33
N GLN A 103 1.60 25.00 42.50
CA GLN A 103 0.25 25.39 42.89
C GLN A 103 -0.34 26.27 41.77
N THR A 104 -1.42 25.76 41.17
CA THR A 104 -2.63 26.42 40.60
C THR A 104 -2.54 27.75 39.83
N ARG A 105 -3.27 27.83 38.69
CA ARG A 105 -4.34 28.82 38.32
C ARG A 105 -4.55 28.78 36.78
N ALA A 106 -5.66 28.27 36.24
CA ALA A 106 -6.99 28.86 36.01
C ALA A 106 -7.06 30.03 34.98
N GLU A 107 -7.80 29.76 33.90
CA GLU A 107 -8.75 30.60 33.14
C GLU A 107 -8.31 31.87 32.36
N HIS A 108 -8.67 31.91 31.07
CA HIS A 108 -9.56 32.90 30.39
C HIS A 108 -9.33 32.82 28.87
N GLN A 109 -10.30 32.37 28.06
CA GLN A 109 -11.38 33.15 27.44
C GLN A 109 -10.96 34.24 26.42
N SER A 110 -11.25 33.92 25.15
CA SER A 110 -12.19 34.65 24.27
C SER A 110 -11.73 35.79 23.36
N THR A 111 -12.43 35.84 22.22
CA THR A 111 -12.65 36.92 21.23
C THR A 111 -11.58 37.15 20.16
N MET A 112 -11.89 36.76 18.91
CA MET A 112 -12.48 37.59 17.82
C MET A 112 -11.50 38.65 17.28
N PHE A 113 -11.24 38.64 15.96
CA PHE A 113 -11.67 39.69 15.01
C PHE A 113 -11.01 39.55 13.63
N LEU A 114 -11.87 39.56 12.61
CA LEU A 114 -11.79 40.14 11.25
C LEU A 114 -10.71 39.75 10.22
N SER A 115 -11.25 39.27 9.10
CA SER A 115 -10.72 39.30 7.73
C SER A 115 -10.45 40.73 7.22
N PRO A 116 -9.48 40.92 6.30
CA PRO A 116 -9.46 42.07 5.41
C PRO A 116 -9.91 41.73 3.98
N LYS A 117 -10.64 42.69 3.41
CA LYS A 117 -11.11 42.79 2.02
C LYS A 117 -9.95 42.83 1.03
N ILE A 118 -10.08 42.09 -0.07
CA ILE A 118 -9.19 42.14 -1.24
C ILE A 118 -9.64 43.31 -2.13
N HIS A 119 -8.71 44.19 -2.49
CA HIS A 119 -8.87 45.16 -3.58
C HIS A 119 -8.31 44.56 -4.88
N GLN A 120 -9.17 44.53 -5.90
CA GLN A 120 -8.80 44.32 -7.30
C GLN A 120 -8.13 45.57 -7.86
N THR A 121 -6.99 45.41 -8.51
CA THR A 121 -6.55 46.33 -9.57
C THR A 121 -6.16 45.54 -10.81
N SER A 122 -6.68 46.01 -11.93
CA SER A 122 -6.56 45.44 -13.27
C SER A 122 -5.30 45.91 -13.96
N LYS A 123 -4.81 45.05 -14.88
CA LYS A 123 -4.16 45.33 -16.19
C LYS A 123 -2.91 46.22 -16.18
N VAL A 124 -1.87 45.77 -16.90
CA VAL A 124 -1.31 46.45 -18.09
C VAL A 124 -0.08 45.69 -18.64
N HIS A 125 -0.19 45.37 -19.93
CA HIS A 125 0.82 45.31 -21.01
C HIS A 125 1.99 44.32 -20.99
N ALA A 126 2.01 43.52 -22.06
CA ALA A 126 3.18 42.92 -22.68
C ALA A 126 4.08 43.99 -23.35
N PRO A 127 5.34 43.63 -23.64
CA PRO A 127 5.77 43.80 -25.03
C PRO A 127 6.54 42.61 -25.62
N VAL A 128 6.62 42.69 -26.93
CA VAL A 128 7.13 41.79 -27.96
C VAL A 128 8.58 42.17 -28.34
N ASN A 129 9.27 41.25 -29.05
CA ASN A 129 10.54 41.34 -29.80
C ASN A 129 11.84 41.12 -29.01
N HIS A 130 12.92 40.52 -29.54
CA HIS A 130 13.30 40.13 -30.90
C HIS A 130 14.38 39.00 -30.86
N HIS A 131 14.64 38.43 -32.04
CA HIS A 131 15.67 37.46 -32.41
C HIS A 131 17.07 37.62 -31.78
N GLN A 132 17.73 36.48 -31.56
CA GLN A 132 19.16 36.37 -31.86
C GLN A 132 19.55 34.98 -32.38
N THR A 133 20.35 35.02 -33.44
CA THR A 133 20.85 33.94 -34.29
C THR A 133 22.19 33.39 -33.79
N SER A 134 22.39 32.10 -34.04
CA SER A 134 23.65 31.41 -34.36
C SER A 134 24.73 31.27 -33.28
N LYS A 135 25.09 30.01 -32.98
CA LYS A 135 26.37 29.41 -33.42
C LYS A 135 26.45 27.91 -33.14
N VAL A 136 26.88 27.21 -34.18
CA VAL A 136 27.29 25.82 -34.23
C VAL A 136 28.64 25.67 -33.52
N SER A 137 28.78 24.66 -32.66
CA SER A 137 30.06 24.02 -32.38
C SER A 137 29.87 22.52 -32.22
N ALA A 138 30.69 21.80 -32.98
CA ALA A 138 30.74 20.36 -33.04
C ALA A 138 31.36 19.79 -31.76
N PHE A 139 30.75 18.76 -31.20
CA PHE A 139 31.45 17.75 -30.41
C PHE A 139 30.92 16.37 -30.81
N SER A 140 31.78 15.65 -31.52
CA SER A 140 31.72 14.21 -31.74
C SER A 140 31.94 13.51 -30.40
N ASN A 141 31.03 12.61 -30.02
CA ASN A 141 31.37 11.49 -29.16
C ASN A 141 30.53 10.29 -29.59
N HIS A 142 31.24 9.21 -29.90
CA HIS A 142 30.71 7.92 -30.31
C HIS A 142 29.62 7.41 -29.38
N GLN A 143 28.39 7.34 -29.89
CA GLN A 143 27.30 6.60 -29.28
C GLN A 143 27.16 5.28 -30.05
N THR A 144 27.52 4.19 -29.39
CA THR A 144 27.24 2.83 -29.87
C THR A 144 25.73 2.65 -29.89
N VAL A 145 25.17 2.65 -31.10
CA VAL A 145 23.81 2.26 -31.40
C VAL A 145 23.65 0.80 -30.99
N LYS A 146 22.98 0.56 -29.86
CA LYS A 146 22.33 -0.72 -29.61
C LYS A 146 20.89 -0.52 -30.04
N ASP A 147 20.57 -1.05 -31.21
CA ASP A 147 19.21 -1.14 -31.72
C ASP A 147 18.34 -1.90 -30.71
N ASN A 148 17.54 -1.15 -29.95
CA ASN A 148 16.42 -1.68 -29.20
C ASN A 148 15.18 -1.59 -30.09
N THR A 149 15.09 -2.46 -31.09
CA THR A 149 13.81 -2.74 -31.76
C THR A 149 12.86 -3.36 -30.74
N SER A 150 11.88 -2.59 -30.26
CA SER A 150 10.77 -3.11 -29.47
C SER A 150 9.86 -3.93 -30.39
N ILE A 151 9.99 -5.26 -30.33
CA ILE A 151 9.07 -6.18 -31.00
C ILE A 151 7.80 -6.21 -30.15
N THR A 152 6.75 -5.53 -30.58
CA THR A 152 5.39 -5.71 -30.05
C THR A 152 4.75 -6.91 -30.74
N ASP A 153 3.88 -7.65 -30.03
CA ASP A 153 3.02 -8.64 -30.69
C ASP A 153 1.96 -7.94 -31.56
N GLU A 154 1.24 -8.71 -32.38
CA GLU A 154 0.17 -8.19 -33.26
C GLU A 154 -1.00 -7.54 -32.49
N ALA A 155 -1.03 -7.66 -31.15
CA ALA A 155 -2.00 -7.02 -30.27
C ALA A 155 -1.46 -5.72 -29.61
N GLY A 156 -0.24 -5.29 -29.94
CA GLY A 156 0.38 -4.07 -29.39
C GLY A 156 0.86 -4.23 -27.94
N ASN A 157 0.96 -5.45 -27.41
CA ASN A 157 1.50 -5.68 -26.07
C ASN A 157 3.02 -5.74 -26.13
N VAL A 158 3.66 -4.99 -25.23
CA VAL A 158 5.10 -5.13 -24.98
C VAL A 158 5.32 -6.49 -24.30
N PRO A 159 6.17 -7.38 -24.86
CA PRO A 159 6.51 -8.63 -24.22
C PRO A 159 7.08 -8.35 -22.82
N ILE A 160 6.34 -8.74 -21.80
CA ILE A 160 6.78 -8.59 -20.42
C ILE A 160 7.93 -9.58 -20.23
N ASN A 161 9.17 -9.08 -20.11
CA ASN A 161 10.31 -9.95 -19.84
C ASN A 161 10.23 -10.47 -18.38
N PRO A 162 9.89 -11.74 -18.15
CA PRO A 162 9.66 -12.27 -16.81
C PRO A 162 10.97 -12.41 -16.01
N THR A 163 12.14 -12.45 -16.67
CA THR A 163 13.44 -12.64 -16.02
C THR A 163 13.84 -11.48 -15.10
N LYS A 164 13.38 -10.25 -15.37
CA LYS A 164 13.64 -9.09 -14.49
C LYS A 164 12.92 -9.19 -13.14
N TYR A 165 11.84 -9.98 -13.06
CA TYR A 165 10.99 -10.08 -11.87
C TYR A 165 11.10 -11.42 -11.14
N GLN A 166 11.64 -12.45 -11.79
CA GLN A 166 11.91 -13.77 -11.20
C GLN A 166 12.75 -13.68 -9.91
N ASN A 167 13.65 -12.69 -9.81
CA ASN A 167 14.54 -12.51 -8.65
C ASN A 167 13.95 -11.62 -7.54
N SER A 168 12.78 -11.00 -7.73
CA SER A 168 12.17 -10.19 -6.67
C SER A 168 11.45 -11.07 -5.65
N LYS A 169 12.09 -11.34 -4.51
CA LYS A 169 11.49 -12.11 -3.41
C LYS A 169 10.35 -11.29 -2.80
N MET A 170 9.12 -11.53 -3.25
CA MET A 170 7.92 -11.01 -2.60
C MET A 170 7.87 -11.47 -1.13
N ASP A 171 7.60 -10.55 -0.22
CA ASP A 171 7.44 -10.87 1.19
C ASP A 171 6.16 -11.71 1.43
N ILE A 172 6.14 -12.42 2.55
CA ILE A 172 5.05 -13.32 2.89
C ILE A 172 3.71 -12.59 3.13
N GLY A 173 3.75 -11.34 3.60
CA GLY A 173 2.56 -10.51 3.78
C GLY A 173 1.91 -10.15 2.45
N SER A 174 2.73 -9.72 1.47
CA SER A 174 2.27 -9.48 0.10
C SER A 174 1.68 -10.74 -0.54
N GLN A 175 2.31 -11.91 -0.34
CA GLN A 175 1.77 -13.18 -0.84
C GLN A 175 0.43 -13.52 -0.20
N PHE A 176 0.33 -13.37 1.12
CA PHE A 176 -0.90 -13.60 1.87
C PHE A 176 -2.02 -12.67 1.40
N MET A 177 -1.76 -11.37 1.25
CA MET A 177 -2.76 -10.42 0.77
C MET A 177 -3.21 -10.71 -0.67
N ARG A 178 -2.30 -11.20 -1.54
CA ARG A 178 -2.67 -11.66 -2.89
C ARG A 178 -3.51 -12.93 -2.88
N MET A 179 -3.28 -13.84 -1.94
CA MET A 179 -4.17 -14.97 -1.71
C MET A 179 -5.57 -14.49 -1.31
N LEU A 180 -5.68 -13.58 -0.32
CA LEU A 180 -6.98 -12.99 0.08
C LEU A 180 -7.68 -12.32 -1.11
N HIS A 181 -6.92 -11.62 -1.94
CA HIS A 181 -7.41 -10.98 -3.16
C HIS A 181 -7.97 -12.01 -4.15
N HIS A 182 -7.22 -13.07 -4.44
CA HIS A 182 -7.64 -14.14 -5.34
C HIS A 182 -8.95 -14.79 -4.89
N PHE A 183 -9.10 -15.06 -3.59
CA PHE A 183 -10.33 -15.62 -3.02
C PHE A 183 -11.43 -14.57 -2.74
N LYS A 184 -11.20 -13.29 -3.07
CA LYS A 184 -12.11 -12.16 -2.84
C LYS A 184 -12.57 -12.03 -1.39
N LYS A 185 -11.67 -12.25 -0.43
CA LYS A 185 -11.97 -12.27 1.01
C LYS A 185 -11.67 -10.93 1.67
N ALA A 186 -12.37 -9.88 1.22
CA ALA A 186 -12.19 -8.51 1.73
C ALA A 186 -12.41 -8.40 3.25
N TYR A 187 -13.46 -9.01 3.79
CA TYR A 187 -13.73 -9.03 5.24
C TYR A 187 -12.53 -9.54 6.06
N ILE A 188 -11.88 -10.62 5.61
CA ILE A 188 -10.71 -11.18 6.31
C ILE A 188 -9.53 -10.22 6.18
N ALA A 189 -9.31 -9.64 4.99
CA ALA A 189 -8.27 -8.65 4.79
C ALA A 189 -8.45 -7.42 5.72
N ILE A 190 -9.68 -6.92 5.85
CA ILE A 190 -10.03 -5.81 6.75
C ILE A 190 -9.69 -6.17 8.19
N MET A 191 -10.16 -7.32 8.68
CA MET A 191 -9.90 -7.78 10.04
C MET A 191 -8.38 -7.89 10.32
N PHE A 192 -7.58 -8.38 9.37
CA PHE A 192 -6.13 -8.44 9.50
C PHE A 192 -5.47 -7.05 9.47
N MET A 193 -5.95 -6.14 8.64
CA MET A 193 -5.43 -4.76 8.54
C MET A 193 -5.84 -3.89 9.73
N GLU A 194 -6.90 -4.24 10.45
CA GLU A 194 -7.35 -3.54 11.66
C GLU A 194 -6.68 -4.08 12.95
N ASP A 195 -6.14 -5.31 12.93
CA ASP A 195 -5.33 -5.89 14.01
C ASP A 195 -3.91 -5.27 14.06
N ARG A 196 -3.85 -4.02 14.53
CA ARG A 196 -2.61 -3.24 14.60
C ARG A 196 -1.62 -3.76 15.64
N SER A 197 -2.05 -4.52 16.65
CA SER A 197 -1.14 -5.05 17.68
C SER A 197 -0.33 -6.22 17.16
N THR A 198 -0.96 -7.12 16.40
CA THR A 198 -0.33 -8.37 15.97
C THR A 198 0.18 -8.27 14.54
N MET A 199 -0.58 -7.66 13.63
CA MET A 199 -0.33 -7.78 12.18
C MET A 199 0.52 -6.66 11.58
N ARG A 200 0.92 -5.65 12.38
CA ARG A 200 1.55 -4.44 11.84
C ARG A 200 2.78 -4.74 10.98
N ASN A 201 3.73 -5.50 11.52
CA ASN A 201 4.97 -5.82 10.82
C ASN A 201 4.79 -6.88 9.71
N PHE A 202 3.62 -7.50 9.62
CA PHE A 202 3.30 -8.50 8.60
C PHE A 202 2.65 -7.86 7.37
N LEU A 203 1.84 -6.81 7.55
CA LEU A 203 0.97 -6.29 6.48
C LEU A 203 1.19 -4.81 6.12
N TYR A 204 1.95 -4.01 6.87
CA TYR A 204 2.20 -2.62 6.47
C TYR A 204 3.47 -2.52 5.64
N ASN A 205 3.32 -2.80 4.35
CA ASN A 205 4.23 -2.35 3.31
C ASN A 205 3.43 -1.88 2.08
N ASN A 206 4.02 -1.02 1.24
CA ASN A 206 3.34 -0.49 0.05
C ASN A 206 2.73 -1.56 -0.87
N SER A 207 3.39 -2.72 -1.00
CA SER A 207 2.91 -3.80 -1.87
C SER A 207 1.65 -4.45 -1.31
N VAL A 208 1.55 -4.62 0.01
CA VAL A 208 0.33 -5.10 0.68
C VAL A 208 -0.78 -4.07 0.57
N ILE A 209 -0.49 -2.79 0.85
CA ILE A 209 -1.48 -1.69 0.79
C ILE A 209 -2.07 -1.58 -0.62
N ASP A 210 -1.23 -1.62 -1.66
CA ASP A 210 -1.69 -1.62 -3.06
C ASP A 210 -2.71 -2.75 -3.34
N VAL A 211 -2.37 -3.99 -2.94
CA VAL A 211 -3.24 -5.16 -3.19
C VAL A 211 -4.50 -5.11 -2.34
N TYR A 212 -4.38 -4.64 -1.11
CA TYR A 212 -5.49 -4.46 -0.18
C TYR A 212 -6.50 -3.42 -0.70
N MET A 213 -6.03 -2.24 -1.12
CA MET A 213 -6.90 -1.22 -1.71
C MET A 213 -7.59 -1.70 -3.01
N ASP A 214 -6.88 -2.45 -3.86
CA ASP A 214 -7.49 -3.05 -5.07
C ASP A 214 -8.53 -4.12 -4.71
N LEU A 215 -8.29 -4.93 -3.68
CA LEU A 215 -9.27 -5.90 -3.16
C LEU A 215 -10.53 -5.19 -2.68
N LEU A 216 -10.39 -4.21 -1.79
CA LEU A 216 -11.51 -3.42 -1.25
C LEU A 216 -12.32 -2.77 -2.37
N PHE A 217 -11.65 -2.15 -3.34
CA PHE A 217 -12.31 -1.53 -4.48
C PHE A 217 -13.12 -2.55 -5.30
N LYS A 218 -12.54 -3.71 -5.61
CA LYS A 218 -13.20 -4.76 -6.39
C LYS A 218 -14.38 -5.42 -5.68
N THR A 219 -14.40 -5.39 -4.35
CA THR A 219 -15.51 -5.91 -3.54
C THR A 219 -16.53 -4.84 -3.15
N GLY A 220 -16.35 -3.59 -3.58
CA GLY A 220 -17.29 -2.50 -3.32
C GLY A 220 -17.15 -1.84 -1.95
N GLU A 221 -16.06 -2.09 -1.23
CA GLU A 221 -15.78 -1.52 0.11
C GLU A 221 -15.18 -0.11 -0.02
N TYR A 222 -15.88 0.79 -0.71
CA TYR A 222 -15.33 2.08 -1.16
C TYR A 222 -14.95 3.00 0.00
N GLU A 223 -15.73 3.03 1.08
CA GLU A 223 -15.44 3.81 2.29
C GLU A 223 -14.14 3.33 2.94
N LYS A 224 -13.89 2.01 2.94
CA LYS A 224 -12.63 1.44 3.44
C LYS A 224 -11.46 1.80 2.54
N VAL A 225 -11.64 1.93 1.22
CA VAL A 225 -10.61 2.43 0.30
C VAL A 225 -10.21 3.86 0.69
N VAL A 226 -11.19 4.74 0.90
CA VAL A 226 -10.96 6.14 1.30
C VAL A 226 -10.23 6.21 2.64
N ARG A 227 -10.73 5.51 3.66
CA ARG A 227 -10.08 5.46 4.98
C ARG A 227 -8.65 4.94 4.90
N THR A 228 -8.43 3.87 4.13
CA THR A 228 -7.09 3.29 3.97
C THR A 228 -6.13 4.31 3.35
N TYR A 229 -6.58 5.08 2.35
CA TYR A 229 -5.78 6.13 1.72
C TYR A 229 -5.34 7.22 2.71
N GLU A 230 -6.23 7.64 3.62
CA GLU A 230 -5.92 8.63 4.66
C GLU A 230 -4.89 8.09 5.66
N GLU A 231 -4.97 6.81 5.99
CA GLU A 231 -4.08 6.16 6.96
C GLU A 231 -2.69 5.81 6.40
N ILE A 232 -2.43 5.92 5.09
CA ILE A 232 -1.12 5.60 4.48
C ILE A 232 0.02 6.41 5.14
N ASP A 233 -0.21 7.71 5.38
CA ASP A 233 0.79 8.57 5.99
C ASP A 233 1.06 8.16 7.45
N TYR A 234 0.02 7.67 8.16
CA TYR A 234 0.17 7.10 9.51
C TYR A 234 1.01 5.81 9.53
N PHE A 235 1.02 5.06 8.44
CA PHE A 235 1.87 3.88 8.29
C PHE A 235 3.32 4.21 7.92
N ASN A 236 3.67 5.51 7.81
CA ASN A 236 4.98 5.97 7.34
C ASN A 236 5.28 5.47 5.92
N GLU A 237 4.23 5.32 5.10
CA GLU A 237 4.32 4.82 3.74
C GLU A 237 4.07 5.96 2.74
N GLN A 238 4.67 5.84 1.56
CA GLN A 238 4.50 6.87 0.53
C GLN A 238 3.20 6.66 -0.23
N LYS A 239 2.34 7.67 -0.27
CA LYS A 239 1.17 7.69 -1.16
C LYS A 239 1.60 7.61 -2.62
N LEU A 240 1.42 6.44 -3.22
CA LEU A 240 1.69 6.20 -4.63
C LEU A 240 0.58 6.77 -5.54
N THR A 241 0.95 7.08 -6.78
CA THR A 241 0.06 7.50 -7.88
C THR A 241 -1.16 6.59 -8.05
N ASN A 242 -0.97 5.27 -7.87
CA ASN A 242 -2.04 4.29 -7.99
C ASN A 242 -3.05 4.41 -6.84
N HIS A 243 -2.61 4.67 -5.61
CA HIS A 243 -3.49 4.86 -4.46
C HIS A 243 -4.43 6.05 -4.68
N MET A 244 -3.90 7.16 -5.22
CA MET A 244 -4.71 8.34 -5.55
C MET A 244 -5.76 8.05 -6.65
N THR A 245 -5.40 7.23 -7.64
CA THR A 245 -6.36 6.84 -8.68
C THR A 245 -7.47 5.96 -8.10
N LEU A 246 -7.14 5.01 -7.23
CA LEU A 246 -8.11 4.13 -6.58
C LEU A 246 -9.05 4.90 -5.64
N VAL A 247 -8.53 5.81 -4.81
CA VAL A 247 -9.40 6.59 -3.92
C VAL A 247 -10.34 7.51 -4.70
N MET A 248 -9.89 8.15 -5.78
CA MET A 248 -10.78 8.96 -6.63
C MET A 248 -11.86 8.12 -7.31
N ALA A 249 -11.51 6.91 -7.76
CA ALA A 249 -12.50 5.97 -8.31
C ALA A 249 -13.51 5.53 -7.23
N ALA A 250 -13.07 5.31 -5.98
CA ALA A 250 -13.96 4.96 -4.87
C ALA A 250 -14.92 6.11 -4.55
N LEU A 251 -14.42 7.34 -4.43
CA LEU A 251 -15.25 8.53 -4.21
C LEU A 251 -16.28 8.75 -5.33
N TYR A 252 -15.90 8.50 -6.59
CA TYR A 252 -16.82 8.51 -7.73
C TYR A 252 -17.96 7.49 -7.58
N ASN A 253 -17.68 6.30 -7.04
CA ASN A 253 -18.70 5.27 -6.83
C ASN A 253 -19.62 5.59 -5.65
N LEU A 254 -19.09 6.20 -4.59
CA LEU A 254 -19.90 6.68 -3.45
C LEU A 254 -20.90 7.76 -3.89
N ASN A 255 -20.46 8.70 -4.72
CA ASN A 255 -21.31 9.75 -5.32
C ASN A 255 -22.17 10.52 -4.31
N THR A 256 -21.59 10.87 -3.16
CA THR A 256 -22.22 11.75 -2.16
C THR A 256 -21.56 13.12 -2.15
N GLN A 257 -22.21 14.10 -1.51
CA GLN A 257 -21.64 15.43 -1.32
C GLN A 257 -20.35 15.37 -0.48
N GLU A 258 -20.30 14.53 0.55
CA GLU A 258 -19.09 14.29 1.36
C GLU A 258 -17.96 13.69 0.52
N ALA A 259 -18.29 12.80 -0.42
CA ALA A 259 -17.30 12.23 -1.33
C ALA A 259 -16.71 13.29 -2.29
N LEU A 260 -17.53 14.23 -2.76
CA LEU A 260 -17.07 15.37 -3.56
C LEU A 260 -16.14 16.28 -2.75
N GLU A 261 -16.54 16.64 -1.54
CA GLU A 261 -15.75 17.48 -0.64
C GLU A 261 -14.38 16.84 -0.35
N LYS A 262 -14.38 15.54 -0.07
CA LYS A 262 -13.16 14.76 0.13
C LYS A 262 -12.27 14.71 -1.12
N ALA A 263 -12.86 14.57 -2.32
CA ALA A 263 -12.10 14.59 -3.57
C ALA A 263 -11.41 15.95 -3.78
N VAL A 264 -12.11 17.05 -3.49
CA VAL A 264 -11.57 18.41 -3.56
C VAL A 264 -10.45 18.63 -2.55
N GLU A 265 -10.63 18.16 -1.31
CA GLU A 265 -9.61 18.19 -0.25
C GLU A 265 -8.32 17.48 -0.72
N ILE A 266 -8.42 16.23 -1.19
CA ILE A 266 -7.25 15.44 -1.63
C ILE A 266 -6.50 16.12 -2.79
N ILE A 267 -7.21 16.72 -3.75
CA ILE A 267 -6.58 17.44 -4.87
C ILE A 267 -5.90 18.72 -4.38
N ARG A 268 -6.58 19.48 -3.51
CA ARG A 268 -6.04 20.72 -2.94
C ARG A 268 -4.78 20.45 -2.13
N ASP A 269 -4.79 19.43 -1.28
CA ASP A 269 -3.62 19.06 -0.47
C ASP A 269 -2.42 18.71 -1.34
N LYS A 270 -2.62 18.00 -2.45
CA LYS A 270 -1.55 17.71 -3.41
C LYS A 270 -1.01 18.96 -4.08
N TYR A 271 -1.88 19.91 -4.42
CA TYR A 271 -1.46 21.19 -4.98
C TYR A 271 -0.66 22.02 -3.97
N LEU A 272 -1.07 22.03 -2.69
CA LEU A 272 -0.37 22.73 -1.61
C LEU A 272 0.99 22.12 -1.29
N GLN A 273 1.17 20.82 -1.51
CA GLN A 273 2.44 20.12 -1.31
C GLN A 273 3.44 20.31 -2.48
N ASP A 274 3.11 21.15 -3.49
CA ASP A 274 3.89 21.33 -4.72
C ASP A 274 4.18 20.00 -5.47
N ILE A 275 3.31 19.01 -5.28
CA ILE A 275 3.40 17.73 -5.99
C ILE A 275 2.75 17.92 -7.35
N THR A 276 3.59 18.20 -8.33
CA THR A 276 3.22 18.75 -9.65
C THR A 276 2.34 17.89 -10.55
N VAL A 277 2.05 16.62 -10.23
CA VAL A 277 1.26 15.76 -11.14
C VAL A 277 0.22 14.91 -10.41
N THR A 278 -1.01 15.43 -10.36
CA THR A 278 -2.17 14.57 -10.11
C THR A 278 -2.34 13.61 -11.29
N PRO A 279 -2.47 12.29 -11.06
CA PRO A 279 -2.60 11.31 -12.13
C PRO A 279 -3.78 11.66 -13.06
N PRO A 280 -3.64 11.58 -14.40
CA PRO A 280 -4.73 11.90 -15.32
C PRO A 280 -6.03 11.15 -15.03
N LYS A 281 -5.94 9.87 -14.67
CA LYS A 281 -7.11 9.05 -14.30
C LYS A 281 -7.79 9.54 -13.02
N ALA A 282 -7.00 9.95 -12.02
CA ALA A 282 -7.53 10.52 -10.78
C ALA A 282 -8.31 11.83 -11.06
N ARG A 283 -7.77 12.70 -11.94
CA ARG A 283 -8.48 13.92 -12.38
C ARG A 283 -9.78 13.60 -13.13
N ALA A 284 -9.76 12.61 -14.01
CA ALA A 284 -10.94 12.20 -14.75
C ALA A 284 -12.06 11.72 -13.81
N PHE A 285 -11.74 10.89 -12.80
CA PHE A 285 -12.72 10.46 -11.80
C PHE A 285 -13.27 11.63 -10.97
N ALA A 286 -12.41 12.55 -10.53
CA ALA A 286 -12.85 13.72 -9.78
C ALA A 286 -13.77 14.64 -10.60
N ALA A 287 -13.43 14.90 -11.86
CA ALA A 287 -14.27 15.67 -12.77
C ALA A 287 -15.61 14.96 -13.03
N ALA A 288 -15.59 13.65 -13.26
CA ALA A 288 -16.80 12.85 -13.44
C ALA A 288 -17.68 12.86 -12.18
N LEU A 289 -17.09 12.81 -10.99
CA LEU A 289 -17.82 12.91 -9.73
C LEU A 289 -18.51 14.28 -9.60
N ALA A 290 -17.80 15.37 -9.90
CA ALA A 290 -18.37 16.73 -9.87
C ALA A 290 -19.53 16.92 -10.85
N LEU A 291 -19.44 16.32 -12.04
CA LEU A 291 -20.51 16.37 -13.06
C LEU A 291 -21.70 15.46 -12.73
N ARG A 292 -21.49 14.41 -11.93
CA ARG A 292 -22.51 13.42 -11.56
C ARG A 292 -23.30 13.81 -10.31
N GLN A 293 -22.93 14.88 -9.62
CA GLN A 293 -23.69 15.35 -8.46
C GLN A 293 -25.14 15.62 -8.88
N VAL A 294 -26.08 15.04 -8.14
CA VAL A 294 -27.53 15.20 -8.33
C VAL A 294 -28.06 16.13 -7.25
#